data_AF-A0A956LBC2-F1
#
_entry.id   AF-A0A956LBC2-F1
#
_cell.length_a   1.000
_cell.length_b   1.000
_cell.length_c   1.000
_cell.angle_alpha   90.00
_cell.angle_beta   90.00
_cell.angle_gamma   90.00
#
_symmetry.space_group_name_H-M   'P 1'
#
loop_
_entity.id
_entity.type
_entity.pdbx_description
1 polymer ?
#
loop_
_entity_poly.entity_id
_entity_poly.type
_entity_poly.pdbx_seq_one_letter_code
_entity_poly.pdbx_strand_id
1 'polypeptide(L)'
;YDEHDGTDFVCPPGTPVVAAAPGVLVATRDTFFRGGLTACVDHGGVVTQYTHLARLADGVAVGTRLRRGEVLGASGCGGVDMISGFPWVPPHVHFMVWREGQPVDPFLQGDERPAPGAWLHDNDPRASDELPGDPPPPELDALVVDREVARELIARCRSPRVQAELARPESAHPATQAALLEDSIHHDRKAWPEGLDPSPLRPRAPDPALRLTLPLTTREYTRGAPVDAPWTRPQ
;
A
#
# COMPACT_ATOMS: atom_id res chain seq x y z
N TYR A 1 -13.13 8.58 -15.16
CA TYR A 1 -12.26 8.01 -14.11
C TYR A 1 -12.57 6.54 -14.08
N ASP A 2 -11.93 5.73 -14.92
CA ASP A 2 -12.34 4.32 -15.13
C ASP A 2 -11.15 3.34 -14.99
N GLU A 3 -10.07 3.78 -14.34
CA GLU A 3 -8.82 3.01 -14.21
C GLU A 3 -8.03 3.32 -12.92
N HIS A 4 -8.64 4.04 -11.96
CA HIS A 4 -8.01 4.46 -10.71
C HIS A 4 -8.47 3.54 -9.57
N ASP A 5 -7.63 2.56 -9.20
CA ASP A 5 -7.97 1.48 -8.25
C ASP A 5 -7.58 1.84 -6.80
N GLY A 6 -7.50 3.13 -6.50
CA GLY A 6 -7.06 3.64 -5.21
C GLY A 6 -7.76 4.93 -4.82
N THR A 7 -7.33 5.53 -3.72
CA THR A 7 -7.81 6.83 -3.25
C THR A 7 -6.63 7.79 -3.16
N ASP A 8 -6.76 8.96 -3.78
CA ASP A 8 -5.73 9.99 -3.75
C ASP A 8 -5.95 10.94 -2.57
N PHE A 9 -4.95 11.04 -1.70
CA PHE A 9 -4.95 11.99 -0.60
C PHE A 9 -3.98 13.13 -0.91
N VAL A 10 -4.56 14.29 -1.26
CA VAL A 10 -3.78 15.50 -1.57
C VAL A 10 -2.97 15.94 -0.34
N CYS A 11 -1.67 16.06 -0.52
CA CYS A 11 -0.76 16.53 0.52
C CYS A 11 0.52 17.13 -0.09
N PRO A 12 1.12 18.17 0.50
CA PRO A 12 2.40 18.71 0.04
C PRO A 12 3.49 17.62 0.01
N PRO A 13 4.45 17.67 -0.93
CA PRO A 13 5.63 16.80 -0.89
C PRO A 13 6.38 16.96 0.44
N GLY A 14 6.89 15.85 0.98
CA GLY A 14 7.56 15.81 2.29
C GLY A 14 6.61 15.58 3.47
N THR A 15 5.30 15.51 3.25
CA THR A 15 4.32 15.22 4.31
C THR A 15 4.57 13.82 4.89
N PRO A 16 4.64 13.67 6.21
CA PRO A 16 4.67 12.36 6.87
C PRO A 16 3.54 11.44 6.44
N VAL A 17 3.93 10.26 5.94
CA VAL A 17 3.01 9.16 5.61
C VAL A 17 3.16 8.09 6.66
N VAL A 18 2.02 7.64 7.19
CA VAL A 18 1.96 6.70 8.32
C VAL A 18 1.20 5.44 7.96
N ALA A 19 1.48 4.35 8.66
CA ALA A 19 0.75 3.10 8.46
C ALA A 19 -0.72 3.23 8.89
N ALA A 20 -1.61 2.79 8.00
CA ALA A 20 -3.05 2.81 8.18
C ALA A 20 -3.58 1.80 9.22
N ALA A 21 -2.79 0.79 9.56
CA ALA A 21 -3.07 -0.23 10.56
C ALA A 21 -1.77 -0.95 10.96
N PRO A 22 -1.75 -1.75 12.05
CA PRO A 22 -0.61 -2.59 12.38
C PRO A 22 -0.26 -3.53 11.23
N GLY A 23 1.00 -3.60 10.83
CA GLY A 23 1.43 -4.39 9.67
C GLY A 23 2.94 -4.50 9.55
N VAL A 24 3.40 -5.15 8.50
CA VAL A 24 4.81 -5.28 8.16
C VAL A 24 5.05 -4.79 6.74
N LEU A 25 6.09 -3.99 6.53
CA LEU A 25 6.51 -3.57 5.20
C LEU A 25 7.03 -4.81 4.44
N VAL A 26 6.28 -5.28 3.45
CA VAL A 26 6.59 -6.53 2.73
C VAL A 26 7.32 -6.28 1.42
N ALA A 27 7.11 -5.14 0.79
CA ALA A 27 7.77 -4.79 -0.46
C ALA A 27 7.92 -3.28 -0.61
N THR A 28 8.95 -2.90 -1.36
CA THR A 28 9.11 -1.54 -1.87
C THR A 28 9.41 -1.65 -3.35
N ARG A 29 8.76 -0.83 -4.17
CA ARG A 29 8.95 -0.83 -5.61
C ARG A 29 9.21 0.59 -6.07
N ASP A 30 10.25 0.79 -6.88
CA ASP A 30 10.53 2.08 -7.48
C ASP A 30 10.31 1.99 -8.99
N THR A 31 9.21 2.59 -9.43
CA THR A 31 8.82 2.67 -10.84
C THR A 31 8.82 4.12 -11.28
N PHE A 32 10.00 4.59 -11.70
CA PHE A 32 10.24 5.95 -12.22
C PHE A 32 9.16 6.47 -13.20
N PHE A 33 8.59 5.60 -14.05
CA PHE A 33 7.61 6.00 -15.07
C PHE A 33 6.14 6.04 -14.59
N ARG A 34 5.80 5.35 -13.49
CA ARG A 34 4.43 5.25 -12.95
C ARG A 34 4.52 5.03 -11.44
N GLY A 35 4.08 5.99 -10.63
CA GLY A 35 4.00 5.78 -9.17
C GLY A 35 5.25 6.18 -8.36
N GLY A 36 6.45 6.23 -8.94
CA GLY A 36 7.66 6.51 -8.16
C GLY A 36 7.94 5.44 -7.11
N LEU A 37 8.32 5.84 -5.89
CA LEU A 37 8.51 4.89 -4.78
C LEU A 37 7.14 4.50 -4.18
N THR A 38 6.87 3.21 -4.18
CA THR A 38 5.73 2.56 -3.56
C THR A 38 6.18 1.70 -2.37
N ALA A 39 5.49 1.83 -1.25
CA ALA A 39 5.64 0.94 -0.10
C ALA A 39 4.40 0.05 0.04
N CYS A 40 4.56 -1.26 0.22
CA CYS A 40 3.47 -2.21 0.41
C CYS A 40 3.51 -2.77 1.85
N VAL A 41 2.48 -2.51 2.64
CA VAL A 41 2.38 -2.98 4.03
C VAL A 41 1.30 -4.05 4.13
N ASP A 42 1.65 -5.23 4.63
CA ASP A 42 0.70 -6.33 4.87
C ASP A 42 0.25 -6.36 6.32
N HIS A 43 -1.07 -6.34 6.51
CA HIS A 43 -1.76 -6.32 7.80
C HIS A 43 -2.31 -7.71 8.20
N GLY A 44 -1.88 -8.78 7.53
CA GLY A 44 -2.37 -10.14 7.76
C GLY A 44 -3.55 -10.52 6.86
N GLY A 45 -3.45 -10.22 5.56
CA GLY A 45 -4.47 -10.54 4.55
C GLY A 45 -5.14 -9.31 3.91
N VAL A 46 -4.86 -8.12 4.44
CA VAL A 46 -5.11 -6.85 3.76
C VAL A 46 -3.77 -6.18 3.50
N VAL A 47 -3.53 -5.74 2.27
CA VAL A 47 -2.31 -5.01 1.92
C VAL A 47 -2.67 -3.58 1.60
N THR A 48 -1.93 -2.63 2.18
CA THR A 48 -2.03 -1.22 1.80
C THR A 48 -0.80 -0.83 0.99
N GLN A 49 -1.02 -0.08 -0.09
CA GLN A 49 0.06 0.48 -0.91
C GLN A 49 0.07 1.99 -0.79
N TYR A 50 1.26 2.56 -0.60
CA TYR A 50 1.49 3.98 -0.46
C TYR A 50 2.44 4.41 -1.58
N THR A 51 1.88 5.04 -2.61
CA THR A 51 2.58 5.38 -3.85
C THR A 51 2.88 6.88 -3.92
N HIS A 52 3.79 7.27 -4.82
CA HIS A 52 4.32 8.63 -4.99
C HIS A 52 5.16 9.11 -3.80
N LEU A 53 5.76 8.21 -3.03
CA LEU A 53 6.63 8.57 -1.93
C LEU A 53 7.93 9.19 -2.44
N ALA A 54 8.49 10.12 -1.67
CA ALA A 54 9.82 10.65 -1.90
C ALA A 54 10.91 9.73 -1.32
N ARG A 55 10.62 9.13 -0.15
CA ARG A 55 11.52 8.24 0.58
C ARG A 55 10.78 7.46 1.66
N LEU A 56 11.39 6.38 2.14
CA LEU A 56 11.04 5.74 3.41
C LEU A 56 11.64 6.51 4.59
N ALA A 57 11.08 6.31 5.77
CA ALA A 57 11.63 6.86 7.01
C ALA A 57 12.89 6.11 7.47
N ASP A 58 13.70 6.77 8.31
CA ASP A 58 14.95 6.19 8.77
C ASP A 58 14.74 4.90 9.57
N GLY A 59 15.40 3.84 9.12
CA GLY A 59 15.29 2.50 9.70
C GLY A 59 14.08 1.70 9.22
N VAL A 60 13.25 2.26 8.32
CA VAL A 60 12.15 1.53 7.67
C VAL A 60 12.67 0.85 6.40
N ALA A 61 12.59 -0.48 6.39
CA ALA A 61 12.94 -1.33 5.26
C ALA A 61 12.03 -2.57 5.23
N VAL A 62 12.06 -3.37 4.16
CA VAL A 62 11.32 -4.63 4.08
C VAL A 62 11.59 -5.50 5.32
N GLY A 63 10.52 -6.00 5.94
CA GLY A 63 10.53 -6.70 7.23
C GLY A 63 10.28 -5.80 8.44
N THR A 64 10.24 -4.48 8.28
CA THR A 64 9.95 -3.54 9.37
C THR A 64 8.50 -3.65 9.79
N ARG A 65 8.27 -3.89 11.07
CA ARG A 65 6.95 -3.92 11.71
C ARG A 65 6.54 -2.49 12.05
N LEU A 66 5.34 -2.11 11.62
CA LEU A 66 4.80 -0.77 11.76
C LEU A 66 3.50 -0.84 12.57
N ARG A 67 3.39 -0.01 13.60
CA ARG A 67 2.12 0.23 14.29
C ARG A 67 1.26 1.22 13.49
N ARG A 68 -0.04 1.25 13.78
CA ARG A 68 -0.91 2.32 13.26
C ARG A 68 -0.35 3.68 13.65
N GLY A 69 -0.34 4.61 12.70
CA GLY A 69 0.15 5.97 12.93
C GLY A 69 1.69 6.06 12.97
N GLU A 70 2.40 4.94 12.89
CA GLU A 70 3.85 4.95 12.78
C GLU A 70 4.28 5.42 11.39
N VAL A 71 5.25 6.32 11.35
CA VAL A 71 5.79 6.88 10.11
C VAL A 71 6.48 5.79 9.30
N LEU A 72 6.00 5.58 8.07
CA LEU A 72 6.65 4.70 7.10
C LEU A 72 7.54 5.47 6.11
N GLY A 73 7.21 6.73 5.83
CA GLY A 73 7.88 7.51 4.80
C GLY A 73 7.35 8.94 4.66
N ALA A 74 7.73 9.57 3.55
CA ALA A 74 7.31 10.92 3.22
C ALA A 74 6.71 10.96 1.81
N SER A 75 5.61 11.71 1.65
CA SER A 75 4.99 11.96 0.35
C SER A 75 5.98 12.65 -0.58
N GLY A 76 5.77 12.51 -1.88
CA GLY A 76 6.61 13.12 -2.90
C GLY A 76 5.79 13.56 -4.10
N CYS A 77 6.48 13.61 -5.23
CA CYS A 77 5.91 13.79 -6.55
C CYS A 77 6.56 12.79 -7.53
N GLY A 78 6.82 11.57 -7.04
CA GLY A 78 7.51 10.53 -7.80
C GLY A 78 6.65 10.01 -8.93
N GLY A 79 7.27 9.72 -10.09
CA GLY A 79 6.58 9.26 -11.29
C GLY A 79 6.45 10.34 -12.38
N VAL A 80 6.63 9.96 -13.64
CA VAL A 80 6.49 10.86 -14.81
C VAL A 80 5.05 11.38 -14.94
N ASP A 81 4.08 10.59 -14.52
CA ASP A 81 2.65 10.92 -14.42
C ASP A 81 2.40 12.13 -13.51
N MET A 82 3.05 12.18 -12.34
CA MET A 82 2.96 13.31 -11.42
C MET A 82 3.64 14.57 -11.98
N ILE A 83 4.80 14.41 -12.62
CA ILE A 83 5.57 15.54 -13.17
C ILE A 83 4.86 16.14 -14.40
N SER A 84 4.33 15.29 -15.28
CA SER A 84 3.71 15.70 -16.54
C SER A 84 2.29 16.24 -16.37
N GLY A 85 1.63 15.88 -15.26
CA GLY A 85 0.31 16.36 -14.89
C GLY A 85 0.31 17.73 -14.19
N PHE A 86 1.46 18.26 -13.76
CA PHE A 86 1.54 19.53 -13.04
C PHE A 86 1.18 20.73 -13.96
N PRO A 87 0.38 21.72 -13.51
CA PRO A 87 -0.19 21.90 -12.17
C PRO A 87 -1.59 21.28 -11.97
N TRP A 88 -2.10 20.52 -12.94
CA TRP A 88 -3.46 19.99 -12.95
C TRP A 88 -3.65 18.79 -12.01
N VAL A 89 -2.58 18.04 -11.73
CA VAL A 89 -2.54 16.96 -10.74
C VAL A 89 -1.77 17.45 -9.52
N PRO A 90 -2.45 17.75 -8.39
CA PRO A 90 -1.76 18.19 -7.19
C PRO A 90 -0.94 17.03 -6.57
N PRO A 91 0.18 17.32 -5.89
CA PRO A 91 0.89 16.31 -5.10
C PRO A 91 -0.05 15.59 -4.14
N HIS A 92 0.04 14.26 -4.13
CA HIS A 92 -0.81 13.40 -3.33
C HIS A 92 -0.08 12.09 -3.02
N VAL A 93 -0.58 11.38 -2.03
CA VAL A 93 -0.29 9.95 -1.84
C VAL A 93 -1.41 9.18 -2.51
N HIS A 94 -1.04 8.30 -3.45
CA HIS A 94 -1.98 7.34 -4.01
C HIS A 94 -2.03 6.12 -3.08
N PHE A 95 -3.19 5.89 -2.47
CA PHE A 95 -3.39 4.86 -1.46
C PHE A 95 -4.28 3.75 -1.99
N MET A 96 -3.76 2.54 -2.08
CA MET A 96 -4.55 1.38 -2.51
C MET A 96 -4.76 0.41 -1.35
N VAL A 97 -5.90 -0.28 -1.39
CA VAL A 97 -6.21 -1.38 -0.48
C VAL A 97 -6.42 -2.63 -1.30
N TRP A 98 -5.72 -3.69 -0.95
CA TRP A 98 -5.87 -5.01 -1.54
C TRP A 98 -6.46 -5.95 -0.50
N ARG A 99 -7.51 -6.68 -0.87
CA ARG A 99 -8.11 -7.75 -0.08
C ARG A 99 -8.32 -8.95 -0.99
N GLU A 100 -7.94 -10.13 -0.49
CA GLU A 100 -8.12 -11.39 -1.25
C GLU A 100 -7.53 -11.28 -2.67
N GLY A 101 -6.34 -10.69 -2.78
CA GLY A 101 -5.61 -10.50 -4.05
C GLY A 101 -6.20 -9.43 -4.98
N GLN A 102 -7.34 -8.81 -4.67
CA GLN A 102 -7.99 -7.83 -5.53
C GLN A 102 -7.89 -6.41 -4.94
N PRO A 103 -7.73 -5.36 -5.76
CA PRO A 103 -7.87 -3.99 -5.30
C PRO A 103 -9.34 -3.74 -4.92
N VAL A 104 -9.56 -3.10 -3.77
CA VAL A 104 -10.89 -2.79 -3.25
C VAL A 104 -11.02 -1.30 -2.94
N ASP A 105 -12.21 -0.77 -3.16
CA ASP A 105 -12.59 0.54 -2.64
C ASP A 105 -12.65 0.45 -1.11
N PRO A 106 -11.91 1.29 -0.37
CA PRO A 106 -11.95 1.24 1.09
C PRO A 106 -13.28 1.76 1.68
N PHE A 107 -14.12 2.43 0.88
CA PHE A 107 -15.45 2.92 1.27
C PHE A 107 -16.55 1.87 1.02
N LEU A 108 -17.61 1.93 1.84
CA LEU A 108 -18.84 1.17 1.67
C LEU A 108 -19.65 1.64 0.47
N GLN A 109 -20.06 0.71 -0.39
CA GLN A 109 -21.09 0.96 -1.39
C GLN A 109 -22.50 0.69 -0.84
N GLY A 110 -23.50 1.46 -1.29
CA GLY A 110 -24.85 1.45 -0.70
C GLY A 110 -25.60 0.12 -0.74
N ASP A 111 -25.24 -0.77 -1.68
CA ASP A 111 -25.90 -2.07 -1.89
C ASP A 111 -25.03 -3.27 -1.46
N GLU A 112 -23.83 -3.03 -0.91
CA GLU A 112 -22.96 -4.08 -0.39
C GLU A 112 -23.53 -4.61 0.95
N ARG A 113 -23.99 -5.86 0.94
CA ARG A 113 -24.29 -6.65 2.16
C ARG A 113 -23.05 -6.64 3.08
N PRO A 114 -23.19 -6.82 4.41
CA PRO A 114 -22.40 -6.15 5.45
C PRO A 114 -20.93 -6.61 5.51
N ALA A 115 -20.16 -6.34 4.46
CA ALA A 115 -18.73 -6.18 4.56
C ALA A 115 -18.54 -4.71 4.97
N PRO A 116 -18.31 -4.40 6.26
CA PRO A 116 -17.95 -3.04 6.65
C PRO A 116 -16.77 -2.60 5.78
N GLY A 117 -16.77 -1.32 5.39
CA GLY A 117 -15.69 -0.73 4.61
C GLY A 117 -14.34 -0.97 5.30
N ALA A 118 -13.25 -0.75 4.58
CA ALA A 118 -11.94 -1.01 5.15
C ALA A 118 -11.62 -0.05 6.32
N TRP A 119 -12.25 1.13 6.35
CA TRP A 119 -12.01 2.16 7.36
C TRP A 119 -12.58 1.83 8.74
N LEU A 120 -11.93 2.34 9.78
CA LEU A 120 -12.33 2.26 11.18
C LEU A 120 -13.68 2.90 11.49
N HIS A 121 -14.03 3.95 10.76
CA HIS A 121 -15.25 4.72 10.96
C HIS A 121 -16.13 4.70 9.70
N ASP A 122 -16.29 3.53 9.09
CA ASP A 122 -17.14 3.32 7.91
C ASP A 122 -16.78 4.24 6.74
N ASN A 123 -17.63 5.18 6.34
CA ASN A 123 -17.36 6.11 5.24
C ASN A 123 -16.78 7.47 5.72
N ASP A 124 -16.30 7.53 6.96
CA ASP A 124 -15.72 8.72 7.57
C ASP A 124 -14.23 8.47 7.87
N PRO A 125 -13.33 8.53 6.86
CA PRO A 125 -11.94 8.18 7.05
C PRO A 125 -11.27 9.19 7.99
N ARG A 126 -10.85 8.72 9.15
CA ARG A 126 -10.17 9.52 10.17
C ARG A 126 -8.66 9.39 10.07
N ALA A 127 -7.99 10.47 10.46
CA ALA A 127 -6.54 10.51 10.54
C ALA A 127 -5.98 9.42 11.47
N SER A 128 -4.80 8.91 11.14
CA SER A 128 -4.15 7.81 11.84
C SER A 128 -3.33 8.33 13.01
N ASP A 129 -3.96 8.38 14.16
CA ASP A 129 -3.28 8.51 15.45
C ASP A 129 -3.17 7.11 16.10
N GLU A 130 -2.21 6.90 17.00
CA GLU A 130 -2.06 5.61 17.70
C GLU A 130 -3.31 5.33 18.55
N LEU A 131 -3.91 4.15 18.37
CA LEU A 131 -5.13 3.75 19.07
C LEU A 131 -4.82 2.68 20.14
N PRO A 132 -5.32 2.84 21.38
CA PRO A 132 -5.21 1.79 22.38
C PRO A 132 -5.93 0.51 21.94
N GLY A 133 -5.24 -0.64 22.00
CA GLY A 133 -5.85 -1.95 21.77
C GLY A 133 -5.63 -2.57 20.39
N ASP A 134 -4.86 -1.91 19.50
CA ASP A 134 -4.40 -2.55 18.26
C ASP A 134 -3.56 -3.81 18.58
N PRO A 135 -3.72 -4.91 17.82
CA PRO A 135 -2.87 -6.07 17.96
C PRO A 135 -1.42 -5.72 17.60
N PRO A 136 -0.43 -6.45 18.14
CA PRO A 136 0.95 -6.27 17.70
C PRO A 136 1.04 -6.57 16.19
N PRO A 137 1.85 -5.80 15.43
CA PRO A 137 2.03 -6.07 14.01
C PRO A 137 2.53 -7.50 13.77
N PRO A 138 2.06 -8.19 12.71
CA PRO A 138 2.51 -9.54 12.39
C PRO A 138 4.02 -9.58 12.11
N GLU A 139 4.62 -10.75 12.29
CA GLU A 139 5.96 -11.03 11.76
C GLU A 139 5.89 -11.31 10.26
N LEU A 140 6.94 -10.97 9.51
CA LEU A 140 7.00 -11.21 8.06
C LEU A 140 6.77 -12.70 7.72
N ASP A 141 7.38 -13.61 8.47
CA ASP A 141 7.27 -15.06 8.27
C ASP A 141 5.90 -15.63 8.70
N ALA A 142 5.10 -14.86 9.44
CA ALA A 142 3.75 -15.28 9.85
C ALA A 142 2.70 -15.02 8.76
N LEU A 143 3.05 -14.29 7.70
CA LEU A 143 2.17 -13.99 6.58
C LEU A 143 1.99 -15.24 5.70
N VAL A 144 0.73 -15.56 5.43
CA VAL A 144 0.37 -16.75 4.66
C VAL A 144 0.20 -16.38 3.19
N VAL A 145 1.09 -16.90 2.35
CA VAL A 145 1.06 -16.75 0.89
C VAL A 145 1.27 -18.12 0.26
N ASP A 146 0.48 -18.43 -0.77
CA ASP A 146 0.66 -19.65 -1.55
C ASP A 146 1.80 -19.47 -2.57
N ARG A 147 2.92 -20.14 -2.30
CA ARG A 147 4.14 -20.05 -3.12
C ARG A 147 3.97 -20.69 -4.49
N GLU A 148 3.15 -21.72 -4.61
CA GLU A 148 2.96 -22.40 -5.88
C GLU A 148 2.06 -21.57 -6.79
N VAL A 149 0.97 -21.02 -6.24
CA VAL A 149 0.14 -20.03 -6.94
C VAL A 149 0.98 -18.83 -7.38
N ALA A 150 1.85 -18.28 -6.52
CA ALA A 150 2.72 -17.17 -6.90
C ALA A 150 3.59 -17.51 -8.12
N ARG A 151 4.20 -18.70 -8.16
CA ARG A 151 5.00 -19.17 -9.30
C ARG A 151 4.16 -19.33 -10.57
N GLU A 152 2.99 -19.95 -10.46
CA GLU A 152 2.08 -20.14 -11.59
C GLU A 152 1.63 -18.80 -12.18
N LEU A 153 1.29 -17.83 -11.32
CA LEU A 153 0.94 -16.49 -11.76
C LEU A 153 2.14 -15.85 -12.47
N ILE A 154 3.34 -15.84 -11.88
CA ILE A 154 4.55 -15.28 -12.52
C ILE A 154 4.82 -15.88 -13.90
N ALA A 155 4.61 -17.19 -14.07
CA ALA A 155 4.78 -17.86 -15.36
C ALA A 155 3.82 -17.35 -16.44
N ARG A 156 2.68 -16.75 -16.06
CA ARG A 156 1.71 -16.13 -16.97
C ARG A 156 2.08 -14.69 -17.36
N CYS A 157 3.07 -14.09 -16.70
CA CYS A 157 3.54 -12.75 -17.03
C CYS A 157 4.16 -12.74 -18.44
N ARG A 158 3.70 -11.82 -19.29
CA ARG A 158 4.12 -11.65 -20.69
C ARG A 158 5.28 -10.66 -20.84
N SER A 159 5.67 -9.96 -19.77
CA SER A 159 6.71 -8.95 -19.78
C SER A 159 8.01 -9.51 -19.20
N PRO A 160 9.08 -9.67 -20.00
CA PRO A 160 10.38 -10.10 -19.49
C PRO A 160 10.95 -9.16 -18.43
N ARG A 161 10.62 -7.86 -18.50
CA ARG A 161 11.00 -6.85 -17.51
C ARG A 161 10.42 -7.17 -16.13
N VAL A 162 9.10 -7.42 -16.09
CA VAL A 162 8.38 -7.70 -14.83
C VAL A 162 8.77 -9.07 -14.29
N GLN A 163 8.97 -10.07 -15.16
CA GLN A 163 9.49 -11.39 -14.75
C GLN A 163 10.87 -11.26 -14.09
N ALA A 164 11.79 -10.49 -14.69
CA ALA A 164 13.12 -10.29 -14.14
C ALA A 164 13.09 -9.56 -12.78
N GLU A 165 12.15 -8.63 -12.59
CA GLU A 165 11.93 -7.94 -11.32
C GLU A 165 11.39 -8.88 -10.22
N LEU A 166 10.42 -9.73 -10.56
CA LEU A 166 9.83 -10.70 -9.63
C LEU A 166 10.77 -11.87 -9.31
N ALA A 167 11.78 -12.11 -10.14
CA ALA A 167 12.78 -13.16 -9.95
C ALA A 167 14.03 -12.72 -9.16
N ARG A 168 14.12 -11.45 -8.76
CA ARG A 168 15.31 -10.96 -8.06
C ARG A 168 15.44 -11.59 -6.65
N PRO A 169 16.66 -11.79 -6.13
CA PRO A 169 16.87 -12.38 -4.80
C PRO A 169 16.18 -11.62 -3.67
N GLU A 170 16.13 -10.28 -3.75
CA GLU A 170 15.43 -9.44 -2.77
C GLU A 170 13.91 -9.68 -2.74
N SER A 171 13.35 -10.23 -3.83
CA SER A 171 11.95 -10.59 -3.96
C SER A 171 11.66 -12.04 -3.52
N ALA A 172 12.67 -12.79 -3.04
CA ALA A 172 12.53 -14.23 -2.79
C ALA A 172 11.59 -14.59 -1.64
N HIS A 173 11.34 -13.66 -0.72
CA HIS A 173 10.37 -13.90 0.35
C HIS A 173 8.94 -13.95 -0.23
N PRO A 174 8.11 -14.95 0.09
CA PRO A 174 6.79 -15.13 -0.53
C PRO A 174 5.87 -13.92 -0.38
N ALA A 175 5.83 -13.29 0.79
CA ALA A 175 5.02 -12.09 1.03
C ALA A 175 5.48 -10.90 0.20
N THR A 176 6.79 -10.77 -0.02
CA THR A 176 7.38 -9.74 -0.88
C THR A 176 7.03 -10.00 -2.34
N GLN A 177 7.19 -11.25 -2.79
CA GLN A 177 6.84 -11.65 -4.15
C GLN A 177 5.35 -11.43 -4.44
N ALA A 178 4.47 -11.78 -3.49
CA ALA A 178 3.05 -11.57 -3.61
C ALA A 178 2.69 -10.08 -3.74
N ALA A 179 3.22 -9.23 -2.86
CA ALA A 179 2.97 -7.80 -2.90
C ALA A 179 3.48 -7.13 -4.18
N LEU A 180 4.64 -7.55 -4.70
CA LEU A 180 5.16 -7.06 -5.99
C LEU A 180 4.32 -7.56 -7.17
N LEU A 181 3.80 -8.79 -7.08
CA LEU A 181 2.90 -9.34 -8.10
C LEU A 181 1.60 -8.53 -8.16
N GLU A 182 0.96 -8.31 -7.01
CA GLU A 182 -0.24 -7.47 -6.85
C GLU A 182 0.00 -6.07 -7.41
N ASP A 183 1.07 -5.39 -6.96
CA ASP A 183 1.46 -4.08 -7.49
C ASP A 183 1.63 -4.09 -9.02
N SER A 184 2.30 -5.10 -9.57
CA SER A 184 2.55 -5.18 -11.01
C SER A 184 1.29 -5.49 -11.83
N ILE A 185 0.30 -6.20 -11.27
CA ILE A 185 -1.00 -6.41 -11.92
C ILE A 185 -1.67 -5.06 -12.16
N HIS A 186 -1.55 -4.15 -11.21
CA HIS A 186 -2.11 -2.80 -11.31
C HIS A 186 -1.26 -1.85 -12.18
N HIS A 187 0.03 -1.72 -11.90
CA HIS A 187 0.88 -0.73 -12.57
C HIS A 187 1.33 -1.16 -13.98
N ASP A 188 1.45 -2.48 -14.22
CA ASP A 188 1.88 -3.09 -15.47
C ASP A 188 0.77 -3.97 -16.09
N ARG A 189 -0.51 -3.56 -16.06
CA ARG A 189 -1.67 -4.34 -16.58
C ARG A 189 -1.40 -5.10 -17.90
N LYS A 190 -0.71 -4.48 -18.86
CA LYS A 190 -0.38 -5.08 -20.18
C LYS A 190 0.62 -6.24 -20.11
N ALA A 191 1.37 -6.36 -19.02
CA ALA A 191 2.24 -7.49 -18.73
C ALA A 191 1.45 -8.75 -18.38
N TRP A 192 0.17 -8.64 -18.05
CA TRP A 192 -0.64 -9.73 -17.54
C TRP A 192 -1.76 -10.11 -18.52
N PRO A 193 -2.23 -11.37 -18.53
CA PRO A 193 -3.40 -11.74 -19.30
C PRO A 193 -4.65 -11.05 -18.72
N GLU A 194 -5.59 -10.71 -19.59
CA GLU A 194 -6.89 -10.16 -19.19
C GLU A 194 -7.67 -11.17 -18.33
N GLY A 195 -8.36 -10.69 -17.29
CA GLY A 195 -9.10 -11.54 -16.36
C GLY A 195 -8.22 -12.43 -15.47
N LEU A 196 -6.96 -12.05 -15.25
CA LEU A 196 -6.12 -12.72 -14.25
C LEU A 196 -6.75 -12.57 -12.86
N ASP A 197 -6.99 -13.70 -12.19
CA ASP A 197 -7.44 -13.71 -10.81
C ASP A 197 -6.27 -14.03 -9.85
N PRO A 198 -5.71 -13.03 -9.16
CA PRO A 198 -4.72 -13.22 -8.10
C PRO A 198 -5.29 -13.68 -6.76
N SER A 199 -6.61 -13.83 -6.59
CA SER A 199 -7.21 -14.15 -5.28
C SER A 199 -6.63 -15.38 -4.56
N PRO A 200 -6.21 -16.47 -5.24
CA PRO A 200 -5.66 -17.63 -4.56
C PRO A 200 -4.29 -17.39 -3.91
N LEU A 201 -3.62 -16.26 -4.22
CA LEU A 201 -2.31 -15.90 -3.68
C LEU A 201 -2.32 -15.73 -2.16
N ARG A 202 -3.45 -15.25 -1.62
CA ARG A 202 -3.67 -14.97 -0.20
C ARG A 202 -4.85 -15.80 0.32
N PRO A 203 -4.63 -17.08 0.65
CA PRO A 203 -5.71 -18.03 0.96
C PRO A 203 -6.40 -17.78 2.31
N ARG A 204 -5.82 -16.92 3.16
CA ARG A 204 -6.39 -16.58 4.47
C ARG A 204 -7.22 -15.32 4.36
N ALA A 205 -8.51 -15.43 4.70
CA ALA A 205 -9.38 -14.27 4.83
C ALA A 205 -8.81 -13.28 5.88
N PRO A 206 -8.87 -11.98 5.61
CA PRO A 206 -8.40 -10.97 6.55
C PRO A 206 -9.21 -11.01 7.85
N ASP A 207 -8.60 -10.57 8.96
CA ASP A 207 -9.31 -10.42 10.23
C ASP A 207 -10.50 -9.45 10.04
N PRO A 208 -11.75 -9.89 10.30
CA PRO A 208 -12.92 -9.03 10.14
C PRO A 208 -12.94 -7.86 11.13
N ALA A 209 -12.08 -7.83 12.15
CA ALA A 209 -11.88 -6.71 13.07
C ALA A 209 -10.81 -5.72 12.58
N LEU A 210 -10.01 -6.06 11.55
CA LEU A 210 -9.02 -5.15 11.01
C LEU A 210 -9.71 -3.93 10.40
N ARG A 211 -9.23 -2.75 10.78
CA ARG A 211 -9.77 -1.46 10.36
C ARG A 211 -8.64 -0.51 10.01
N LEU A 212 -8.81 0.25 8.94
CA LEU A 212 -7.83 1.20 8.41
C LEU A 212 -8.13 2.63 8.88
N THR A 213 -7.09 3.43 9.04
CA THR A 213 -7.13 4.89 9.17
C THR A 213 -6.43 5.52 7.97
N LEU A 214 -6.58 6.83 7.79
CA LEU A 214 -5.91 7.56 6.70
C LEU A 214 -4.39 7.38 6.75
N PRO A 215 -3.68 7.46 5.61
CA PRO A 215 -2.22 7.39 5.58
C PRO A 215 -1.53 8.67 6.12
N LEU A 216 -2.22 9.47 6.93
CA LEU A 216 -1.81 10.78 7.47
C LEU A 216 -2.24 10.89 8.94
N THR A 217 -1.44 11.52 9.82
CA THR A 217 -1.87 11.76 11.21
C THR A 217 -2.80 12.97 11.28
N THR A 218 -3.45 13.18 12.43
CA THR A 218 -4.33 14.33 12.64
C THR A 218 -3.59 15.65 12.36
N ARG A 219 -2.29 15.71 12.69
CA ARG A 219 -1.46 16.89 12.46
C ARG A 219 -1.37 17.23 10.97
N GLU A 220 -1.03 16.26 10.12
CA GLU A 220 -0.88 16.49 8.69
C GLU A 220 -2.24 16.73 8.01
N TYR A 221 -3.26 15.93 8.37
CA TYR A 221 -4.59 16.01 7.77
C TYR A 221 -5.33 17.32 8.08
N THR A 222 -5.24 17.82 9.32
CA THR A 222 -6.01 19.01 9.74
C THR A 222 -5.25 20.33 9.59
N ARG A 223 -3.91 20.31 9.65
CA ARG A 223 -3.09 21.55 9.67
C ARG A 223 -2.27 21.78 8.40
N GLY A 224 -2.22 20.83 7.46
CA GLY A 224 -1.39 20.95 6.26
C GLY A 224 0.08 21.17 6.59
N ALA A 225 0.68 20.27 7.39
CA ALA A 225 1.97 20.50 8.02
C ALA A 225 3.06 20.96 7.01
N PRO A 226 3.85 22.00 7.34
CA PRO A 226 4.91 22.50 6.47
C PRO A 226 6.07 21.51 6.37
N VAL A 227 6.71 21.50 5.20
CA VAL A 227 7.74 20.57 4.70
C VAL A 227 9.00 20.46 5.60
N ASP A 228 9.20 21.38 6.54
CA ASP A 228 10.47 21.57 7.27
C ASP A 228 10.44 21.20 8.77
N ALA A 229 9.40 20.52 9.27
CA ALA A 229 9.39 20.10 10.68
C ALA A 229 10.39 18.94 10.91
N PRO A 230 11.32 19.05 11.89
CA PRO A 230 12.23 17.96 12.20
C PRO A 230 11.46 16.73 12.71
N TRP A 231 11.76 15.59 12.09
CA TRP A 231 11.23 14.28 12.44
C TRP A 231 11.75 13.87 13.81
N THR A 232 10.87 13.83 14.80
CA THR A 232 11.20 13.23 16.10
C THR A 232 10.23 12.09 16.33
N ARG A 233 10.76 10.87 16.48
CA ARG A 233 9.97 9.74 16.98
C ARG A 233 9.40 10.15 18.35
N PRO A 234 8.11 9.87 18.65
CA PRO A 234 7.63 9.96 20.03
C PRO A 234 8.53 9.08 20.91
N GLN A 235 8.97 9.62 22.05
CA GLN A 235 9.65 8.86 23.10
C GLN A 235 8.68 7.94 23.81
#